data_AF-A0A0C2G304-F1
#
_entry.id   AF-A0A0C2G304-F1
#
_cell.length_a   1.000
_cell.length_b   1.000
_cell.length_c   1.000
_cell.angle_alpha   90.00
_cell.angle_beta   90.00
_cell.angle_gamma   90.00
#
_symmetry.space_group_name_H-M   'P 1'
#
loop_
_entity.id
_entity.type
_entity.pdbx_description
1 polymer ?
#
loop_
_entity_poly.entity_id
_entity_poly.type
_entity_poly.pdbx_seq_one_letter_code
_entity_poly.pdbx_strand_id
1 'polypeptide(L)' 'MGPLKPEYWTENTAITLHPRYDFCGDKAANDLALVEVDGPISPSYGKPICLPEEWEQIPKTTQMIAAGYGKKVLVFH' A
#
# COMPACT_ATOMS: atom_id res chain seq x y z
N MET A 1 25.44 5.88 -3.96
CA MET A 1 24.01 6.02 -3.61
C MET A 1 23.78 5.20 -2.35
N GLY A 2 23.78 5.85 -1.18
CA GLY A 2 23.47 5.19 0.09
C GLY A 2 21.98 4.85 0.18
N PRO A 3 21.56 4.01 1.13
CA PRO A 3 20.15 3.66 1.27
C PRO A 3 19.39 4.93 1.64
N LEU A 4 18.38 5.27 0.84
CA LEU A 4 17.37 6.25 1.22
C LEU A 4 16.64 5.64 2.42
N LYS A 5 17.07 5.94 3.65
CA LYS A 5 16.13 5.94 4.77
C LYS A 5 15.27 7.19 4.52
N PRO A 6 14.01 7.06 4.08
CA PRO A 6 13.17 8.24 3.97
C PRO A 6 13.04 8.79 5.39
N GLU A 7 13.09 10.11 5.55
CA GLU A 7 13.04 10.81 6.84
C GLU A 7 11.82 10.45 7.72
N TYR A 8 10.85 9.73 7.14
CA TYR A 8 9.59 9.29 7.74
C TYR A 8 9.62 7.89 8.38
N TRP A 9 10.72 7.13 8.21
CA TRP A 9 10.89 5.81 8.82
C TRP A 9 11.84 5.89 10.01
N THR A 10 11.33 5.61 11.21
CA THR A 10 12.10 5.71 12.45
C THR A 10 12.03 4.42 13.25
N GLU A 11 12.75 4.37 14.38
CA GLU A 11 12.72 3.23 15.30
C GLU A 11 11.33 3.03 15.95
N ASN A 12 10.46 4.04 15.87
CA ASN A 12 9.09 4.00 16.41
C ASN A 12 8.02 3.64 15.38
N THR A 13 8.39 3.38 14.12
CA THR A 13 7.44 2.98 13.08
C THR A 13 6.65 1.73 13.50
N ALA A 14 5.36 1.89 13.71
CA ALA A 14 4.45 0.79 14.05
C ALA A 14 3.87 0.15 12.79
N ILE A 15 3.77 -1.18 12.80
CA ILE A 15 3.08 -1.96 11.75
C ILE A 15 1.89 -2.66 12.40
N THR A 16 0.69 -2.36 11.91
CA THR A 16 -0.56 -3.00 12.35
C THR A 16 -1.05 -3.92 11.24
N LEU A 17 -1.03 -5.23 11.50
CA LEU A 17 -1.54 -6.23 10.56
C LEU A 17 -3.05 -6.34 10.66
N HIS A 18 -3.71 -6.68 9.55
CA HIS A 18 -5.13 -6.97 9.59
C HIS A 18 -5.41 -8.10 10.60
N PRO A 19 -6.38 -7.95 11.54
CA PRO A 19 -6.62 -8.93 12.62
C PRO A 19 -6.95 -10.35 12.16
N ARG A 20 -7.38 -10.50 10.89
CA ARG A 20 -7.73 -11.78 10.28
C ARG A 20 -6.73 -12.25 9.22
N TYR A 21 -5.55 -11.65 9.14
CA TYR A 21 -4.48 -12.15 8.28
C TYR A 21 -4.03 -13.52 8.77
N ASP A 22 -3.99 -14.51 7.87
CA ASP A 22 -3.60 -15.88 8.20
C ASP A 22 -2.16 -16.15 7.74
N PHE A 23 -1.25 -16.24 8.71
CA PHE A 23 0.16 -16.52 8.45
C PHE A 23 0.43 -17.94 7.95
N CYS A 24 -0.45 -18.90 8.29
CA CYS A 24 -0.20 -20.32 8.13
C CYS A 24 -1.11 -20.97 7.07
N GLY A 25 -2.26 -20.37 6.77
CA GLY A 25 -3.20 -20.83 5.75
C GLY A 25 -3.21 -19.95 4.51
N ASP A 26 -4.37 -19.36 4.21
CA ASP A 26 -4.55 -18.59 2.98
C ASP A 26 -3.93 -17.20 3.10
N LYS A 27 -2.68 -17.09 2.65
CA LYS A 27 -1.90 -15.85 2.67
C LYS A 27 -2.46 -14.77 1.74
N ALA A 28 -3.39 -15.10 0.83
CA ALA A 28 -4.04 -14.10 -0.02
C ALA A 28 -5.26 -13.47 0.67
N ALA A 29 -5.79 -14.11 1.71
CA ALA A 29 -6.94 -13.61 2.45
C ALA A 29 -6.52 -12.53 3.45
N ASN A 30 -7.16 -11.36 3.36
CA ASN A 30 -6.89 -10.20 4.22
C ASN A 30 -5.41 -9.77 4.26
N ASP A 31 -4.71 -9.86 3.12
CA ASP A 31 -3.33 -9.40 2.96
C ASP A 31 -3.29 -7.85 2.94
N LEU A 32 -3.37 -7.26 4.13
CA LEU A 32 -3.41 -5.82 4.35
C LEU A 32 -2.73 -5.47 5.68
N ALA A 33 -1.96 -4.38 5.68
CA ALA A 33 -1.34 -3.83 6.87
C ALA A 33 -1.32 -2.29 6.81
N LEU A 34 -1.34 -1.65 7.97
CA LEU A 34 -1.10 -0.22 8.12
C LEU A 34 0.31 0.01 8.66
N VAL A 35 1.01 0.98 8.07
CA VAL A 35 2.33 1.43 8.54
C VAL A 35 2.19 2.86 8.99
N GLU A 36 2.52 3.12 10.25
CA GLU A 36 2.54 4.46 10.80
C GLU A 36 3.90 5.12 10.51
N VAL A 37 3.86 6.29 9.89
CA VAL A 37 5.04 7.05 9.49
C VAL A 37 5.09 8.36 10.26
N ASP A 38 6.30 8.83 10.53
CA ASP A 38 6.49 10.00 11.37
C ASP A 38 6.17 11.30 10.62
N GLY A 39 5.32 12.12 11.23
CA GLY A 39 5.07 13.51 10.84
C GLY A 39 4.18 13.70 9.59
N PRO A 40 3.77 14.94 9.32
CA PRO A 40 3.06 15.25 8.09
C PRO A 40 4.02 15.13 6.90
N ILE A 41 3.70 14.24 5.96
CA ILE A 41 4.45 14.13 4.70
C ILE A 41 4.21 15.40 3.87
N SER A 42 5.28 16.04 3.40
CA SER A 42 5.14 17.21 2.52
C SER A 42 4.37 16.85 1.24
N PRO A 43 3.40 17.67 0.81
CA PRO A 43 2.65 17.45 -0.44
C PRO A 43 3.51 17.37 -1.71
N SER A 44 4.77 17.82 -1.64
CA SER A 44 5.74 17.70 -2.74
C SER A 44 6.21 16.26 -2.98
N TYR A 45 6.15 15.38 -1.98
CA TYR A 45 6.57 13.98 -2.10
C TYR A 45 5.44 13.04 -2.50
N GLY A 46 4.18 13.44 -2.27
CA GLY A 46 3.04 12.62 -2.61
C GLY A 46 1.72 13.21 -2.11
N LYS A 47 0.63 12.55 -2.49
CA LYS A 47 -0.73 12.83 -2.04
C LYS A 47 -1.40 11.51 -1.64
N PRO A 48 -2.35 11.52 -0.69
CA PRO A 48 -3.14 10.34 -0.39
C PRO A 48 -3.96 9.91 -1.61
N ILE A 49 -4.14 8.59 -1.76
CA ILE A 49 -5.09 8.02 -2.71
C ILE A 49 -6.48 7.98 -2.09
N CYS A 50 -7.52 7.98 -2.93
CA CYS A 50 -8.89 7.76 -2.48
C CYS A 50 -9.07 6.29 -2.07
N LEU A 51 -9.83 6.07 -1.00
CA LEU A 51 -10.34 4.76 -0.65
C LEU A 51 -11.71 4.57 -1.32
N PRO A 52 -12.04 3.34 -1.74
CA PRO A 52 -13.38 3.04 -2.24
C PRO A 52 -14.42 3.12 -1.11
N GLU A 53 -15.67 3.29 -1.50
CA GLU A 53 -16.79 3.14 -0.56
C GLU A 53 -16.94 1.68 -0.10
N GLU A 54 -17.58 1.49 1.05
CA GLU A 54 -17.87 0.14 1.54
C GLU A 54 -18.74 -0.62 0.50
N TRP A 55 -18.28 -1.79 0.07
CA TRP A 55 -18.93 -2.63 -0.96
C TRP A 55 -18.99 -2.03 -2.37
N GLU A 56 -18.18 -1.02 -2.67
CA GLU A 56 -18.06 -0.49 -4.03
C GLU A 56 -17.70 -1.60 -5.02
N GLN A 57 -18.48 -1.71 -6.10
CA GLN A 57 -18.23 -2.68 -7.16
C GLN A 57 -17.56 -2.00 -8.35
N ILE A 58 -16.36 -2.46 -8.67
CA ILE A 58 -15.64 -2.04 -9.88
C ILE A 58 -16.07 -2.94 -11.04
N PRO A 59 -16.62 -2.39 -12.15
CA PRO A 59 -16.97 -3.18 -13.32
C PRO A 59 -15.77 -3.95 -13.87
N LYS A 60 -15.99 -5.19 -14.33
CA LYS A 60 -14.92 -6.03 -14.90
C LYS A 60 -14.28 -5.45 -16.16
N THR A 61 -14.98 -4.53 -16.83
CA THR A 61 -14.51 -3.80 -18.02
C THR A 61 -13.69 -2.56 -17.67
N THR A 62 -13.60 -2.20 -16.40
CA THR A 62 -12.83 -1.04 -15.96
C THR A 62 -11.34 -1.33 -16.12
N GLN A 63 -10.67 -0.49 -16.90
CA GLN A 63 -9.22 -0.51 -17.02
C GLN A 63 -8.59 0.08 -15.75
N MET A 64 -7.58 -0.59 -15.22
CA MET A 64 -6.89 -0.19 -13.99
C MET A 64 -5.38 -0.15 -14.23
N ILE A 65 -4.70 0.73 -13.49
CA ILE A 65 -3.25 0.91 -13.59
C ILE A 65 -2.61 0.41 -12.29
N ALA A 66 -1.60 -0.44 -12.43
CA ALA A 66 -0.70 -0.81 -11.34
C ALA A 66 0.67 -0.16 -11.55
N ALA A 67 1.23 0.43 -10.51
CA ALA A 67 2.55 1.07 -10.53
C ALA A 67 3.46 0.43 -9.47
N GLY A 68 4.75 0.34 -9.76
CA GLY A 68 5.75 -0.19 -8.83
C GLY A 68 7.14 -0.23 -9.44
N TYR A 69 8.11 -0.75 -8.68
CA TYR A 69 9.49 -0.99 -9.14
C TYR A 69 9.85 -2.49 -9.15
N GLY A 70 8.84 -3.37 -9.08
CA GLY A 70 9.04 -4.82 -9.10
C GLY A 70 9.48 -5.33 -10.49
N LYS A 71 9.96 -6.58 -10.55
CA LYS A 71 10.46 -7.22 -11.79
C LYS A 71 9.45 -7.24 -12.95
N LYS A 72 8.15 -7.09 -12.67
CA LYS A 72 7.09 -6.96 -13.68
C LYS A 72 6.10 -5.90 -13.20
N VAL A 73 6.04 -4.76 -13.88
CA VAL A 73 4.95 -3.78 -13.76
C VAL A 73 4.19 -3.90 -15.07
N LEU A 74 2.98 -4.46 -15.02
CA LEU A 74 2.12 -4.61 -16.19
C LEU A 74 1.08 -3.50 -16.18
N VAL A 75 1.11 -2.66 -17.21
CA VAL A 75 0.03 -1.75 -17.56
C VAL A 75 -0.85 -2.50 -18.55
N PHE A 76 -2.08 -2.87 -18.16
CA PHE A 76 -3.05 -3.44 -19.10
C PHE A 76 -3.79 -2.30 -19.81
N HIS A 77 -3.63 -2.21 -21.12
CA HIS A 77 -4.45 -1.37 -22.01
C HIS A 77 -5.66 -2.16 -22.50
#